data_AF-A0A1G7YVL2-F1
#
_entry.id   AF-A0A1G7YVL2-F1
#
_cell.length_a   1.000
_cell.length_b   1.000
_cell.length_c   1.000
_cell.angle_alpha   90.00
_cell.angle_beta   90.00
_cell.angle_gamma   90.00
#
_symmetry.space_group_name_H-M   'P 1'
#
loop_
_entity.id
_entity.type
_entity.pdbx_description
1 polymer ?
#
loop_
_entity_poly.entity_id
_entity_poly.type
_entity_poly.pdbx_seq_one_letter_code
_entity_poly.pdbx_strand_id
1 'polypeptide(L)'
;MLWHIFSYKARECESDEQARNSFKDILKDNLYSFYLFHQYKDTGYIIDNKFRAFSFDDLSQFITDHETADIYITDEQFNWTFVLTHEDGWLGPYFCILHR
;
A
#
# COMPACT_ATOMS: atom_id res chain seq x y z
N MET A 1 12.03 8.10 6.31
CA MET A 1 10.74 7.67 5.72
C MET A 1 10.56 6.19 6.06
N LEU A 2 9.34 5.71 6.34
CA LEU A 2 9.13 4.35 6.92
C LEU A 2 9.52 3.23 5.94
N TRP A 3 9.35 3.45 4.63
CA TRP A 3 9.66 2.47 3.59
C TRP A 3 11.13 2.06 3.51
N HIS A 4 12.07 2.81 4.09
CA HIS A 4 13.48 2.40 4.12
C HIS A 4 13.72 1.08 4.86
N ILE A 5 12.79 0.65 5.72
CA ILE A 5 12.83 -0.69 6.31
C ILE A 5 12.90 -1.78 5.22
N PHE A 6 12.28 -1.55 4.07
CA PHE A 6 12.25 -2.46 2.92
C PHE A 6 13.49 -2.30 2.05
N SER A 7 13.87 -1.06 1.68
CA SER A 7 15.03 -0.84 0.82
C SER A 7 16.35 -1.24 1.48
N TYR A 8 16.45 -1.10 2.81
CA TYR A 8 17.59 -1.58 3.60
C TYR A 8 17.50 -3.06 3.96
N LYS A 9 16.44 -3.75 3.50
CA LYS A 9 16.21 -5.19 3.73
C LYS A 9 16.15 -5.56 5.22
N ALA A 10 15.74 -4.62 6.08
CA ALA A 10 15.50 -4.88 7.49
C ALA A 10 14.22 -5.73 7.72
N ARG A 11 13.36 -5.79 6.70
CA ARG A 11 12.18 -6.65 6.63
C ARG A 11 12.14 -7.31 5.26
N GLU A 12 11.83 -8.61 5.22
CA GLU A 12 11.51 -9.29 3.95
C GLU A 12 10.19 -8.77 3.39
N CYS A 13 10.19 -8.47 2.10
CA CYS A 13 9.04 -7.95 1.38
C CYS A 13 9.24 -8.17 -0.12
N GLU A 14 8.16 -8.02 -0.87
CA GLU A 14 8.19 -7.95 -2.32
C GLU A 14 8.40 -6.51 -2.77
N SER A 15 8.98 -6.31 -3.96
CA SER A 15 9.17 -5.00 -4.56
C SER A 15 8.63 -4.93 -5.99
N ASP A 16 8.49 -3.71 -6.51
CA ASP A 16 8.22 -3.41 -7.91
C ASP A 16 6.94 -4.09 -8.44
N GLU A 17 7.03 -4.80 -9.56
CA GLU A 17 5.90 -5.49 -10.18
C GLU A 17 5.32 -6.58 -9.27
N GLN A 18 6.16 -7.28 -8.51
CA GLN A 18 5.71 -8.33 -7.60
C GLN A 18 4.84 -7.73 -6.49
N ALA A 19 5.28 -6.63 -5.89
CA ALA A 19 4.50 -5.91 -4.88
C ALA A 19 3.14 -5.43 -5.42
N ARG A 20 3.11 -4.92 -6.65
CA ARG A 20 1.86 -4.49 -7.31
C ARG A 20 0.91 -5.65 -7.56
N ASN A 21 1.43 -6.80 -8.00
CA ASN A 21 0.62 -7.97 -8.28
C ASN A 21 -0.01 -8.53 -7.01
N SER A 22 0.78 -8.68 -5.94
CA SER A 22 0.26 -9.14 -4.65
C SER A 22 -0.76 -8.17 -4.06
N PHE A 23 -0.52 -6.86 -4.16
CA PHE A 23 -1.52 -5.87 -3.73
C PHE A 23 -2.83 -5.96 -4.54
N LYS A 24 -2.73 -6.07 -5.88
CA LYS A 24 -3.90 -6.26 -6.75
C LYS A 24 -4.67 -7.53 -6.41
N ASP A 25 -3.98 -8.61 -6.04
CA ASP A 25 -4.61 -9.87 -5.67
C ASP A 25 -5.35 -9.77 -4.33
N ILE A 26 -4.78 -9.08 -3.34
CA ILE A 26 -5.49 -8.79 -2.09
C ILE A 26 -6.74 -7.94 -2.32
N LEU A 27 -6.67 -6.91 -3.17
CA LEU A 27 -7.82 -6.03 -3.42
C LEU A 27 -9.01 -6.73 -4.09
N LYS A 28 -8.79 -7.87 -4.78
CA LYS A 28 -9.86 -8.69 -5.35
C LYS A 28 -10.68 -9.43 -4.28
N ASP A 29 -10.17 -9.53 -3.06
CA ASP A 29 -10.89 -10.14 -1.95
C ASP A 29 -11.82 -9.10 -1.31
N ASN A 30 -13.13 -9.25 -1.56
CA ASN A 30 -14.18 -8.29 -1.18
C ASN A 30 -14.56 -8.36 0.31
N LEU A 31 -13.65 -8.83 1.17
CA LEU A 31 -13.93 -9.08 2.58
C LEU A 31 -13.25 -8.10 3.53
N TYR A 32 -12.40 -7.19 3.02
CA TYR A 32 -11.58 -6.32 3.86
C TYR A 32 -11.98 -4.85 3.75
N SER A 33 -11.87 -4.12 4.85
CA SER A 33 -11.68 -2.68 4.78
C SER A 33 -10.17 -2.42 4.95
N PHE A 34 -9.66 -1.31 4.41
CA PHE A 34 -8.25 -0.95 4.55
C PHE A 34 -8.07 0.53 4.82
N TYR A 35 -6.94 0.85 5.41
CA TYR A 35 -6.52 2.22 5.67
C TYR A 35 -5.56 2.70 4.59
N LEU A 36 -5.70 3.95 4.19
CA LEU A 36 -4.77 4.65 3.31
C LEU A 36 -4.27 5.92 4.00
N PHE A 37 -2.94 6.06 4.05
CA PHE A 37 -2.25 7.19 4.67
C PHE A 37 -1.32 7.86 3.67
N HIS A 38 -1.28 9.18 3.69
CA HIS A 38 -0.29 9.97 2.97
C HIS A 38 0.79 10.44 3.93
N GLN A 39 2.04 10.31 3.52
CA GLN A 39 3.13 10.98 4.20
C GLN A 39 2.86 12.49 4.27
N TYR A 40 3.17 13.09 5.42
CA TYR A 40 2.99 14.51 5.71
C TYR A 40 1.54 15.00 5.83
N LYS A 41 0.54 14.10 5.80
CA LYS A 41 -0.86 14.44 6.13
C LYS A 41 -1.27 13.77 7.44
N ASP A 42 -2.00 14.51 8.27
CA ASP A 42 -2.61 13.99 9.50
C ASP A 42 -3.98 13.32 9.25
N THR A 43 -4.39 13.25 7.98
CA THR A 43 -5.64 12.63 7.55
C THR A 43 -5.36 11.27 6.91
N GLY A 44 -6.12 10.26 7.31
CA GLY A 44 -6.17 8.95 6.66
C GLY A 44 -7.58 8.63 6.16
N TYR A 45 -7.67 7.71 5.21
CA TYR A 45 -8.92 7.22 4.65
C TYR A 45 -9.18 5.79 5.11
N ILE A 46 -10.45 5.49 5.40
CA ILE A 46 -10.94 4.12 5.54
C ILE A 46 -11.68 3.79 4.25
N ILE A 47 -11.20 2.76 3.54
CA ILE A 47 -11.78 2.31 2.28
C ILE A 47 -12.46 0.98 2.56
N ASP A 48 -13.78 0.95 2.41
CA ASP A 48 -14.58 -0.25 2.66
C ASP A 48 -14.79 -1.04 1.37
N ASN A 49 -14.07 -2.17 1.23
CA ASN A 49 -14.16 -3.09 0.10
C ASN A 49 -15.26 -4.15 0.30
N LYS A 50 -16.01 -4.13 1.42
CA LYS A 50 -16.97 -5.21 1.79
C LYS A 50 -18.12 -5.41 0.82
N PHE A 51 -18.40 -4.42 -0.03
CA PHE A 51 -19.56 -4.42 -0.93
C PHE A 51 -19.20 -4.39 -2.43
N ARG A 52 -17.91 -4.23 -2.77
CA ARG A 52 -17.39 -4.36 -4.15
C ARG A 52 -15.88 -4.55 -4.13
N ALA A 53 -15.33 -5.22 -5.15
CA ALA A 53 -13.90 -5.22 -5.39
C ALA A 53 -13.45 -3.84 -5.86
N PHE A 54 -12.44 -3.26 -5.22
CA PHE A 54 -11.72 -2.10 -5.71
C PHE A 54 -10.54 -2.56 -6.57
N SER A 55 -10.34 -1.88 -7.68
CA SER A 55 -9.10 -1.94 -8.45
C SER A 55 -8.11 -0.89 -7.94
N PHE A 56 -6.86 -0.99 -8.37
CA PHE A 56 -5.89 0.08 -8.14
C PHE A 56 -6.37 1.42 -8.72
N ASP A 57 -7.06 1.38 -9.87
CA ASP A 57 -7.57 2.58 -10.55
C ASP A 57 -8.67 3.26 -9.73
N ASP A 58 -9.51 2.49 -9.00
CA ASP A 58 -10.50 3.04 -8.07
C ASP A 58 -9.85 3.82 -6.91
N LEU A 59 -8.60 3.49 -6.57
CA LEU A 59 -7.83 4.13 -5.52
C LEU A 59 -7.10 5.40 -5.99
N SER A 60 -6.93 5.59 -7.31
CA SER A 60 -6.20 6.72 -7.88
C SER A 60 -6.70 8.08 -7.37
N GLN A 61 -8.01 8.23 -7.13
CA GLN A 61 -8.60 9.45 -6.58
C GLN A 61 -8.14 9.77 -5.15
N PHE A 62 -7.71 8.77 -4.39
CA PHE A 62 -7.19 8.93 -3.03
C PHE A 62 -5.66 9.03 -3.01
N ILE A 63 -4.97 8.43 -3.99
CA ILE A 63 -3.51 8.46 -4.14
C ILE A 63 -3.07 9.80 -4.78
N THR A 64 -3.21 10.88 -4.00
CA THR A 64 -2.75 12.24 -4.35
C THR A 64 -1.30 12.48 -3.94
N ASP A 65 -0.62 13.39 -4.63
CA ASP A 65 0.72 13.90 -4.29
C ASP A 65 1.85 12.84 -4.23
N HIS A 66 1.64 11.67 -4.84
CA HIS A 66 2.57 10.53 -4.71
C HIS A 66 3.98 10.82 -5.26
N GLU A 67 4.15 11.76 -6.17
CA GLU A 67 5.47 12.25 -6.65
C GLU A 67 6.30 12.93 -5.55
N THR A 68 5.69 13.28 -4.42
CA THR A 68 6.33 14.04 -3.33
C THR A 68 6.08 13.46 -1.94
N ALA A 69 5.22 12.46 -1.83
CA ALA A 69 4.80 11.86 -0.57
C ALA A 69 4.60 10.36 -0.75
N ASP A 70 5.10 9.57 0.21
CA ASP A 70 4.83 8.14 0.23
C ASP A 70 3.39 7.84 0.64
N ILE A 71 2.78 6.82 0.03
CA ILE A 71 1.44 6.34 0.35
C ILE A 71 1.53 4.97 0.99
N TYR A 72 0.87 4.81 2.14
CA TYR A 72 0.82 3.55 2.88
C TYR A 72 -0.60 3.02 2.87
N ILE A 73 -0.77 1.77 2.48
CA ILE A 73 -2.06 1.07 2.46
C ILE A 73 -1.92 -0.21 3.27
N THR A 74 -2.87 -0.47 4.17
CA THR A 74 -2.81 -1.60 5.11
C THR A 74 -4.21 -2.11 5.43
N ASP A 75 -4.37 -3.38 5.77
CA ASP A 75 -5.61 -3.85 6.39
C ASP A 75 -5.78 -3.25 7.80
N GLU A 76 -6.99 -3.40 8.35
CA GLU A 76 -7.37 -2.87 9.65
C GLU A 76 -6.53 -3.43 10.81
N GLN A 77 -5.96 -4.62 10.64
CA GLN A 77 -5.15 -5.30 11.64
C GLN A 77 -3.64 -5.20 11.39
N PHE A 78 -3.20 -4.50 10.34
CA PHE A 78 -1.79 -4.36 9.96
C PHE A 78 -1.07 -5.71 9.71
N ASN A 79 -1.79 -6.69 9.18
CA ASN A 79 -1.23 -7.95 8.72
C ASN A 79 -0.54 -7.82 7.36
N TRP A 80 -0.85 -6.81 6.56
CA TRP A 80 -0.09 -6.51 5.35
C TRP A 80 0.02 -5.01 5.14
N THR A 81 1.06 -4.59 4.43
CA THR A 81 1.26 -3.19 4.08
C THR A 81 1.80 -3.09 2.65
N PHE A 82 1.09 -2.36 1.82
CA PHE A 82 1.57 -1.87 0.53
C PHE A 82 2.08 -0.44 0.71
N VAL A 83 3.25 -0.15 0.15
CA VAL A 83 3.83 1.20 0.17
C VAL A 83 4.16 1.62 -1.25
N LEU A 84 3.47 2.66 -1.72
CA LEU A 84 3.84 3.38 -2.93
C LEU A 84 4.76 4.53 -2.52
N THR A 85 6.04 4.40 -2.84
CA THR A 85 7.04 5.41 -2.54
C THR A 85 6.92 6.57 -3.53
N HIS A 86 7.38 7.75 -3.12
CA HIS A 86 7.58 8.85 -4.07
C HIS A 86 8.79 8.65 -5.01
N GLU A 87 9.58 7.60 -4.78
CA GLU A 87 10.68 7.16 -5.64
C GLU A 87 10.29 5.95 -6.50
N ASP A 88 8.99 5.71 -6.71
CA ASP A 88 8.47 4.67 -7.58
C ASP A 88 9.13 4.72 -8.97
N GLY A 89 9.46 3.55 -9.52
CA GLY A 89 10.28 3.40 -10.71
C GLY A 89 11.80 3.37 -10.44
N TRP A 90 12.25 3.73 -9.24
CA TRP A 90 13.65 3.53 -8.79
C TRP A 90 13.75 2.70 -7.51
N LEU A 91 12.91 2.98 -6.51
CA LEU A 91 12.86 2.26 -5.24
C LEU A 91 11.40 2.03 -4.81
N GLY A 92 10.94 0.79 -4.97
CA GLY A 92 9.57 0.39 -4.65
C GLY A 92 8.66 0.40 -5.88
N PRO A 93 7.35 0.18 -5.70
CA PRO A 93 6.63 0.03 -4.44
C PRO A 93 7.05 -1.23 -3.68
N TYR A 94 6.65 -1.31 -2.41
CA TYR A 94 6.89 -2.47 -1.56
C TYR A 94 5.59 -3.09 -1.10
N PHE A 95 5.58 -4.41 -0.94
CA PHE A 95 4.47 -5.13 -0.35
C PHE A 95 5.00 -6.11 0.69
N CYS A 96 4.54 -5.96 1.92
CA CYS A 96 4.98 -6.76 3.05
C CYS A 96 3.77 -7.43 3.69
N ILE A 97 3.87 -8.74 3.94
CA ILE A 97 2.94 -9.47 4.79
C ILE A 97 3.63 -9.69 6.14
N LEU A 98 2.91 -9.42 7.23
CA LEU A 98 3.26 -9.91 8.55
C LEU A 98 3.02 -11.43 8.51
N HIS A 99 4.08 -12.22 8.32
CA HIS A 99 3.95 -13.69 8.31
C HIS A 99 3.14 -14.18 9.52
N ARG A 100 2.22 -15.11 9.24
CA ARG A 100 1.55 -15.97 10.22
C ARG A 100 2.55 -16.88 10.93
#